data_AF-A0A158M9E2-F1
#
_entry.id   AF-A0A158M9E2-F1
#
_cell.length_a   1.000
_cell.length_b   1.000
_cell.length_c   1.000
_cell.angle_alpha   90.00
_cell.angle_beta   90.00
_cell.angle_gamma   90.00
#
_symmetry.space_group_name_H-M   'P 1'
#
loop_
_entity.id
_entity.type
_entity.pdbx_description
1 polymer ?
#
loop_
_entity_poly.entity_id
_entity_poly.type
_entity_poly.pdbx_seq_one_letter_code
_entity_poly.pdbx_strand_id
1 'polypeptide(L)'
;MNQPLTRPKQESALPAKNLIARANCSDVVEQADALPFWQQDYTQLSAGSFRGSVDSVSMPNLQVFRESMNRAVDEQAYAPQGT
;
A
#
# COMPACT_ATOMS: atom_id res chain seq x y z
N MET A 1 -9.80 25.86 4.30
CA MET A 1 -8.44 25.97 3.73
C MET A 1 -7.70 24.76 4.27
N ASN A 2 -7.69 23.66 3.51
CA ASN A 2 -7.16 22.38 4.01
C ASN A 2 -5.76 22.23 3.44
N GLN A 3 -4.74 22.20 4.31
CA GLN A 3 -3.38 21.90 3.91
C GLN A 3 -3.33 20.46 3.39
N PRO A 4 -2.64 20.18 2.26
CA PRO A 4 -2.44 18.80 1.84
C PRO A 4 -1.61 18.08 2.91
N LEU A 5 -2.12 16.96 3.40
CA LEU A 5 -1.34 16.02 4.21
C LEU A 5 -0.15 15.59 3.35
N THR A 6 1.04 16.08 3.69
CA THR A 6 2.28 15.64 3.05
C THR A 6 2.49 14.19 3.43
N ARG A 7 2.12 13.28 2.52
CA ARG A 7 2.37 11.84 2.66
C ARG A 7 3.87 11.66 2.90
N PRO A 8 4.30 10.91 3.94
CA PRO A 8 5.71 10.59 4.11
C PRO A 8 6.23 9.96 2.82
N LYS A 9 7.41 10.39 2.37
CA LYS A 9 8.05 9.85 1.16
C LYS A 9 8.22 8.34 1.36
N GLN A 10 7.41 7.55 0.66
CA GLN A 10 7.63 6.11 0.58
C GLN A 10 9.00 5.88 -0.08
N GLU A 11 9.87 5.16 0.61
CA GLU A 11 11.22 4.85 0.13
C GLU A 11 11.09 3.89 -1.05
N SER A 12 11.49 4.30 -2.26
CA SER A 12 11.18 3.59 -3.51
C SER A 12 12.09 2.39 -3.81
N ALA A 13 12.87 1.92 -2.83
CA ALA A 13 13.83 0.83 -2.98
C ALA A 13 13.47 -0.33 -2.06
N LEU A 14 13.49 -1.56 -2.60
CA LEU A 14 13.22 -2.77 -1.82
C LEU A 14 14.29 -2.98 -0.73
N PRO A 15 13.92 -3.59 0.41
CA PRO A 15 14.81 -3.72 1.54
C PRO A 15 15.90 -4.77 1.25
N ALA A 16 17.13 -4.50 1.72
CA ALA A 16 18.24 -5.46 1.62
C ALA A 16 18.13 -6.66 2.57
N LYS A 17 17.05 -6.73 3.37
CA LYS A 17 16.79 -7.78 4.37
C LYS A 17 15.38 -8.32 4.24
N ASN A 18 15.19 -9.56 4.69
CA ASN A 18 13.88 -10.18 4.67
C ASN A 18 12.94 -9.50 5.67
N LEU A 19 11.72 -9.19 5.23
CA LEU A 19 10.68 -8.57 6.05
C LEU A 19 9.35 -9.29 5.82
N ILE A 20 8.65 -9.62 6.90
CA ILE A 20 7.28 -10.13 6.86
C ILE A 20 6.41 -9.08 7.57
N ALA A 21 5.33 -8.65 6.93
CA ALA A 21 4.42 -7.68 7.50
C ALA A 21 2.96 -8.05 7.21
N ARG A 22 2.09 -7.70 8.16
CA ARG A 22 0.64 -7.75 8.03
C ARG A 22 0.06 -6.43 8.52
N ALA A 23 -0.85 -5.86 7.75
CA ALA A 23 -1.64 -4.69 8.12
C ALA A 23 -3.13 -4.97 7.93
N ASN A 24 -3.95 -4.43 8.83
CA ASN A 24 -5.40 -4.34 8.65
C ASN A 24 -5.73 -2.86 8.47
N CYS A 25 -6.58 -2.55 7.51
CA CYS A 25 -6.85 -1.18 7.10
C CYS A 25 -8.35 -0.90 7.19
N SER A 26 -8.69 0.28 7.71
CA SER A 26 -10.07 0.76 7.85
C SER A 26 -10.44 1.83 6.83
N ASP A 27 -9.46 2.30 6.06
CA ASP A 27 -9.58 3.25 4.96
C ASP A 27 -8.70 2.85 3.75
N VAL A 28 -9.05 3.32 2.55
CA VAL A 28 -8.30 3.03 1.31
C VAL A 28 -6.92 3.71 1.28
N VAL A 29 -6.77 4.86 1.95
CA VAL A 29 -5.49 5.55 2.08
C VAL A 29 -4.57 4.75 3.02
N GLU A 30 -5.10 4.22 4.12
CA GLU A 30 -4.34 3.31 5.01
C GLU A 30 -3.91 2.04 4.29
N GLN A 31 -4.75 1.53 3.37
CA GLN A 31 -4.42 0.37 2.54
C GLN A 31 -3.27 0.69 1.57
N ALA A 32 -3.33 1.83 0.86
CA ALA A 32 -2.28 2.26 -0.05
C ALA A 32 -0.91 2.43 0.66
N ASP A 33 -0.93 2.95 1.89
CA ASP A 33 0.29 3.14 2.69
C ASP A 33 0.82 1.84 3.32
N ALA A 34 -0.01 0.78 3.39
CA ALA A 34 0.33 -0.48 4.04
C ALA A 34 1.29 -1.38 3.21
N LEU A 35 1.50 -1.08 1.93
CA LEU A 35 2.51 -1.75 1.10
C LEU A 35 3.71 -0.81 0.92
N PRO A 36 4.76 -0.94 1.76
CA PRO A 36 5.95 -0.12 1.62
C PRO A 36 6.65 -0.38 0.28
N PHE A 37 7.46 0.58 -0.15
CA PHE A 37 8.25 0.61 -1.40
C PHE A 37 7.47 0.90 -2.68
N TRP A 38 6.19 0.57 -2.71
CA TRP A 38 5.28 0.90 -3.81
C TRP A 38 4.76 2.33 -3.65
N GLN A 39 4.59 3.04 -4.76
CA GLN A 39 3.82 4.28 -4.77
C GLN A 39 2.41 3.95 -5.21
N GLN A 40 1.42 4.26 -4.37
CA GLN A 40 0.06 3.78 -4.57
C GLN A 40 -0.96 4.91 -4.38
N ASP A 41 -2.06 4.89 -5.13
CA ASP A 41 -3.18 5.81 -4.92
C ASP A 41 -4.51 5.10 -5.17
N TYR A 42 -5.34 5.03 -4.14
CA TYR A 42 -6.55 4.21 -4.11
C TYR A 42 -7.78 5.09 -3.92
N THR A 43 -8.81 4.87 -4.74
CA THR A 43 -10.10 5.54 -4.62
C THR A 43 -11.21 4.52 -4.40
N GLN A 44 -11.96 4.65 -3.30
CA GLN A 44 -13.14 3.81 -3.07
C GLN A 44 -14.27 4.21 -4.02
N LEU A 45 -14.79 3.23 -4.78
CA LEU A 45 -15.84 3.45 -5.77
C LEU A 45 -17.24 3.06 -5.25
N SER A 46 -17.31 2.02 -4.41
CA SER A 46 -18.59 1.55 -3.86
C SER A 46 -18.91 2.16 -2.49
N ALA A 47 -20.18 2.42 -2.19
CA ALA A 47 -20.61 2.94 -0.90
C ALA A 47 -20.38 1.97 0.28
N GLY A 48 -20.29 2.53 1.48
CA GLY A 48 -20.15 1.80 2.75
C GLY A 48 -18.74 1.83 3.33
N SER A 49 -18.56 1.29 4.54
CA SER A 49 -17.26 1.30 5.23
C SER A 49 -16.27 0.34 4.57
N PHE A 50 -15.03 0.81 4.43
CA PHE A 50 -13.89 0.03 4.00
C PHE A 50 -13.40 -0.90 5.12
N ARG A 51 -12.95 -2.10 4.74
CA ARG A 51 -12.11 -3.02 5.51
C ARG A 51 -11.20 -3.73 4.53
N GLY A 52 -9.91 -3.60 4.76
CA GLY A 52 -8.88 -4.24 3.96
C GLY A 52 -7.79 -4.86 4.81
N SER A 53 -6.92 -5.59 4.14
CA SER A 53 -5.69 -6.12 4.71
C SER A 53 -4.60 -6.23 3.65
N VAL A 54 -3.35 -6.07 4.07
CA VAL A 54 -2.15 -6.33 3.27
C VAL A 54 -1.28 -7.33 4.01
N ASP A 55 -0.95 -8.43 3.34
CA ASP A 55 0.07 -9.39 3.75
C ASP A 55 1.26 -9.26 2.81
N SER A 56 2.48 -9.15 3.34
CA SER A 56 3.68 -9.06 2.48
C SER A 56 4.88 -9.82 3.03
N VAL A 57 5.68 -10.31 2.08
CA VAL A 57 7.03 -10.86 2.30
C VAL A 57 7.97 -10.15 1.34
N SER A 58 8.96 -9.45 1.89
CA SER A 58 10.03 -8.80 1.13
C SER A 58 11.33 -9.58 1.31
N MET A 59 12.10 -9.70 0.24
CA MET A 59 13.44 -10.26 0.14
C MET A 59 14.29 -9.31 -0.72
N PRO A 60 15.63 -9.46 -0.76
CA PRO A 60 16.44 -8.66 -1.66
C PRO A 60 15.89 -8.71 -3.09
N ASN A 61 15.54 -7.54 -3.64
CA ASN A 61 15.01 -7.33 -4.99
C ASN A 61 13.66 -7.99 -5.33
N LEU A 62 12.94 -8.57 -4.36
CA LEU A 62 11.60 -9.14 -4.58
C LEU A 62 10.66 -8.86 -3.42
N GLN A 63 9.44 -8.44 -3.72
CA GLN A 63 8.35 -8.38 -2.76
C GLN A 63 7.14 -9.12 -3.31
N VAL A 64 6.62 -10.06 -2.51
CA VAL A 64 5.36 -10.75 -2.78
C VAL A 64 4.35 -10.26 -1.75
N PHE A 65 3.17 -9.88 -2.22
CA PHE A 65 2.11 -9.39 -1.35
C PHE A 65 0.75 -9.89 -1.82
N ARG A 66 -0.20 -9.86 -0.88
CA ARG A 66 -1.61 -10.12 -1.12
C ARG A 66 -2.42 -9.02 -0.47
N GLU A 67 -3.36 -8.50 -1.24
CA GLU A 67 -4.35 -7.56 -0.76
C GLU A 67 -5.73 -8.19 -0.72
N SER A 68 -6.57 -7.69 0.18
CA SER A 68 -7.97 -8.08 0.26
C SER A 68 -8.76 -6.87 0.70
N MET A 69 -9.82 -6.54 -0.03
CA MET A 69 -10.65 -5.36 0.20
C MET A 69 -12.13 -5.77 0.08
N ASN A 70 -12.99 -5.29 0.98
CA ASN A 70 -14.42 -5.59 0.96
C ASN A 70 -15.25 -4.63 0.07
N ARG A 71 -14.60 -3.67 -0.60
CA ARG A 71 -15.21 -2.64 -1.45
C ARG A 71 -14.57 -2.64 -2.84
N ALA A 72 -15.31 -2.14 -3.82
CA ALA A 72 -14.75 -1.83 -5.12
C ALA A 72 -13.85 -0.59 -4.99
N VAL A 73 -12.63 -0.70 -5.50
CA VAL A 73 -11.59 0.31 -5.43
C VAL A 73 -10.97 0.46 -6.82
N ASP A 74 -10.73 1.70 -7.23
CA ASP A 74 -9.80 2.01 -8.31
C ASP A 74 -8.40 2.09 -7.71
N GLU A 75 -7.46 1.36 -8.30
CA GLU A 75 -6.10 1.22 -7.79
C GLU A 75 -5.10 1.65 -8.86
N GLN A 76 -4.26 2.60 -8.50
CA GLN A 76 -3.06 2.95 -9.24
C GLN A 76 -1.83 2.61 -8.42
N ALA A 77 -0.93 1.81 -8.99
CA ALA A 77 0.28 1.36 -8.32
C ALA A 77 1.49 1.47 -9.24
N TYR A 78 2.60 1.97 -8.71
CA TYR A 78 3.90 2.04 -9.37
C TYR A 78 4.91 1.22 -8.57
N ALA A 79 5.51 0.26 -9.25
CA ALA A 79 6.52 -0.59 -8.66
C ALA A 79 7.75 0.24 -8.22
N PRO A 80 8.45 -0.20 -7.16
CA PRO A 80 9.76 0.32 -6.79
C PRO A 80 10.69 0.36 -8.01
N GLN A 81 11.50 1.41 -8.14
CA GLN A 81 12.53 1.41 -9.19
C GLN A 81 13.61 0.39 -8.84
N GLY A 82 14.07 -0.36 -9.84
CA GLY A 82 15.24 -1.22 -9.67
C GLY A 82 16.49 -0.38 -9.37
N THR A 83 17.35 -0.92 -8.51
CA THR A 83 18.70 -0.39 -8.26
C THR A 83 19.65 -0.68 -9.40
#